data_AF-A0A150H1R3-F1
#
_entry.id   AF-A0A150H1R3-F1
#
_cell.length_a   1.000
_cell.length_b   1.000
_cell.length_c   1.000
_cell.angle_alpha   90.00
_cell.angle_beta   90.00
_cell.angle_gamma   90.00
#
_symmetry.space_group_name_H-M   'P 1'
#
loop_
_entity.id
_entity.type
_entity.pdbx_description
1 polymer ?
#
loop_
_entity_poly.entity_id
_entity_poly.type
_entity_poly.pdbx_seq_one_letter_code
_entity_poly.pdbx_strand_id
1 'polypeptide(L)'
;MAVSIVAVRARNNPAPFTDVLSFEIEYEALTNLQEDLTWKLVYVGSADSDQYDQVLENVEVGPVVAGTFTFVLEANPPSPEAIPADDLVGVTVLLLTCSYRDKEFIRVGYYVSNEYVDEELRENPPEVPRIDRLQRNILADHPRVTRYAIPFDEPEPAEGAQPMDEDGQAPMEQGDAMPGAVPALHYEAQPGAFGGQPAPPQQVYQYVPVQ
;
A
#
# COMPACT_ATOMS: atom_id res chain seq x y z
N MET A 1 7.75 -6.19 17.06
CA MET A 1 7.61 -5.16 16.00
C MET A 1 9.01 -4.70 15.66
N ALA A 2 9.49 -4.90 14.44
CA ALA A 2 10.89 -4.57 14.09
C ALA A 2 11.05 -3.18 13.45
N VAL A 3 9.97 -2.64 12.86
CA VAL A 3 9.94 -1.32 12.22
C VAL A 3 8.75 -0.52 12.74
N SER A 4 8.99 0.73 13.08
CA SER A 4 7.99 1.70 13.55
C SER A 4 7.97 2.91 12.62
N ILE A 5 6.79 3.33 12.18
CA ILE A 5 6.62 4.54 11.36
C ILE A 5 6.44 5.73 12.30
N VAL A 6 7.35 6.70 12.21
CA VAL A 6 7.39 7.89 13.07
C VAL A 6 6.49 8.98 12.47
N ALA A 7 6.66 9.29 11.18
CA ALA A 7 5.87 10.30 10.50
C ALA A 7 5.73 10.01 8.99
N VAL A 8 4.60 10.41 8.42
CA VAL A 8 4.39 10.50 6.98
C VAL A 8 3.77 11.85 6.69
N ARG A 9 4.48 12.70 5.94
CA ARG A 9 4.11 14.09 5.68
C ARG A 9 3.92 14.29 4.18
N ALA A 10 2.69 14.56 3.75
CA ALA A 10 2.41 14.95 2.38
C ALA A 10 3.03 16.33 2.11
N ARG A 11 3.78 16.44 1.02
CA ARG A 11 4.40 17.67 0.52
C ARG A 11 3.61 18.19 -0.69
N ASN A 12 3.76 19.48 -0.98
CA ASN A 12 3.07 20.16 -2.09
C ASN A 12 1.55 19.90 -2.09
N ASN A 13 0.86 20.34 -1.03
CA ASN A 13 -0.57 20.11 -0.84
C ASN A 13 -1.27 21.37 -0.31
N PRO A 14 -2.41 21.81 -0.89
CA PRO A 14 -3.04 21.29 -2.12
C PRO A 14 -2.22 21.57 -3.38
N ALA A 15 -2.47 20.83 -4.46
CA ALA A 15 -1.76 20.96 -5.74
C ALA A 15 -2.65 20.58 -6.94
N PRO A 16 -2.33 20.99 -8.17
CA PRO A 16 -2.98 20.48 -9.37
C PRO A 16 -3.04 18.94 -9.39
N PHE A 17 -4.09 18.37 -9.97
CA PHE A 17 -4.26 16.91 -10.08
C PHE A 17 -3.05 16.23 -10.76
N THR A 18 -2.51 16.91 -11.78
CA THR A 18 -1.38 16.43 -12.60
C THR A 18 -0.01 16.64 -11.97
N ASP A 19 0.07 17.24 -10.78
CA ASP A 19 1.33 17.42 -10.08
C ASP A 19 1.77 16.13 -9.39
N VAL A 20 3.10 15.94 -9.37
CA VAL A 20 3.79 14.87 -8.64
C VAL A 20 3.30 14.78 -7.20
N LEU A 21 3.10 13.56 -6.73
CA LEU A 21 2.86 13.25 -5.32
C LEU A 21 4.20 13.13 -4.61
N SER A 22 4.34 13.75 -3.45
CA SER A 22 5.58 13.74 -2.68
C SER A 22 5.26 13.52 -1.20
N PHE A 23 5.85 12.49 -0.60
CA PHE A 23 5.68 12.14 0.81
C PHE A 23 7.04 12.05 1.48
N GLU A 24 7.26 12.84 2.53
CA GLU A 24 8.38 12.61 3.45
C GLU A 24 7.99 11.53 4.45
N ILE A 25 8.79 10.48 4.51
CA ILE A 25 8.56 9.30 5.34
C ILE A 25 9.71 9.21 6.34
N GLU A 26 9.35 9.13 7.61
CA GLU A 26 10.27 8.97 8.75
C GLU A 26 9.92 7.66 9.47
N TYR A 27 10.88 6.76 9.61
CA TYR A 27 10.70 5.47 10.28
C TYR A 27 11.92 5.09 11.12
N GLU A 28 11.69 4.24 12.11
CA GLU A 28 12.70 3.66 12.99
C GLU A 28 12.73 2.15 12.78
N ALA A 29 13.91 1.60 12.50
CA ALA A 29 14.17 0.17 12.56
C ALA A 29 14.81 -0.15 13.93
N LEU A 30 14.16 -1.02 14.70
CA LEU A 30 14.60 -1.40 16.05
C LEU A 30 15.69 -2.48 16.01
N THR A 31 15.71 -3.26 14.92
CA THR A 31 16.69 -4.32 14.66
C THR A 31 17.12 -4.24 13.20
N ASN A 32 18.28 -4.83 12.87
CA ASN A 32 18.65 -5.06 11.49
C ASN A 32 17.66 -6.07 10.87
N LEU A 33 17.25 -5.84 9.62
CA LEU A 33 16.47 -6.80 8.85
C LEU A 33 17.34 -7.49 7.79
N GLN A 34 16.97 -8.70 7.42
CA GLN A 34 17.67 -9.49 6.41
C GLN A 34 17.34 -9.05 4.97
N GLU A 35 16.13 -8.54 4.74
CA GLU A 35 15.64 -8.08 3.43
C GLU A 35 15.27 -6.59 3.47
N ASP A 36 14.97 -6.05 2.29
CA ASP A 36 14.56 -4.65 2.15
C ASP A 36 13.08 -4.44 2.51
N LEU A 37 12.72 -3.20 2.82
CA LEU A 37 11.31 -2.80 2.95
C LEU A 37 10.76 -2.39 1.58
N THR A 38 9.57 -2.87 1.24
CA THR A 38 8.87 -2.45 0.02
C THR A 38 7.83 -1.38 0.38
N TRP A 39 8.05 -0.16 -0.11
CA TRP A 39 7.11 0.95 0.01
C TRP A 39 6.34 1.11 -1.29
N LYS A 40 5.01 1.13 -1.18
CA LYS A 40 4.13 1.23 -2.34
C LYS A 40 3.08 2.30 -2.12
N LEU A 41 2.94 3.19 -3.08
CA LEU A 41 1.90 4.22 -3.12
C LEU A 41 0.84 3.82 -4.15
N VAL A 42 -0.41 3.72 -3.72
CA VAL A 42 -1.55 3.33 -4.55
C VAL A 42 -2.60 4.43 -4.52
N TYR A 43 -3.15 4.77 -5.68
CA TYR A 43 -4.32 5.62 -5.82
C TYR A 43 -5.55 4.76 -6.08
N VAL A 44 -6.61 4.97 -5.29
CA VAL A 44 -7.88 4.26 -5.45
C VAL A 44 -8.65 4.90 -6.60
N GLY A 45 -8.83 4.17 -7.69
CA GLY A 45 -9.46 4.73 -8.90
C GLY A 45 -10.99 4.78 -8.81
N SER A 46 -11.60 3.90 -8.02
CA SER A 46 -13.04 3.88 -7.79
C SER A 46 -13.33 3.30 -6.42
N ALA A 47 -14.34 3.83 -5.73
CA ALA A 47 -14.76 3.28 -4.44
C ALA A 47 -15.43 1.90 -4.58
N ASP A 48 -15.96 1.59 -5.76
CA ASP A 48 -16.75 0.38 -6.01
C ASP A 48 -15.90 -0.79 -6.51
N SER A 49 -14.67 -0.55 -6.98
CA SER A 49 -13.83 -1.57 -7.58
C SER A 49 -12.34 -1.26 -7.54
N ASP A 50 -11.57 -2.25 -7.08
CA ASP A 50 -10.10 -2.23 -7.05
C ASP A 50 -9.42 -2.35 -8.43
N GLN A 51 -10.16 -2.79 -9.46
CA GLN A 51 -9.66 -2.87 -10.84
C GLN A 51 -9.12 -1.54 -11.40
N TYR A 52 -9.54 -0.41 -10.83
CA TYR A 52 -9.10 0.93 -11.21
C TYR A 52 -7.95 1.46 -10.33
N ASP A 53 -7.52 0.69 -9.33
CA ASP A 53 -6.43 1.08 -8.46
C ASP A 53 -5.12 1.16 -9.25
N GLN A 54 -4.41 2.27 -9.07
CA GLN A 54 -3.16 2.53 -9.77
C GLN A 54 -2.01 2.52 -8.78
N VAL A 55 -1.06 1.60 -8.99
CA VAL A 55 0.23 1.63 -8.29
C VAL A 55 1.05 2.77 -8.90
N LEU A 56 1.22 3.85 -8.14
CA LEU A 56 1.92 5.05 -8.60
C LEU A 56 3.42 4.96 -8.37
N GLU A 57 3.83 4.28 -7.30
CA GLU A 57 5.22 4.00 -6.97
C GLU A 57 5.33 2.68 -6.19
N ASN A 58 6.42 1.95 -6.40
CA ASN A 58 6.78 0.73 -5.71
C ASN A 58 8.32 0.64 -5.59
N VAL A 59 8.85 0.99 -4.43
CA VAL A 59 10.29 1.12 -4.17
C VAL A 59 10.75 0.19 -3.04
N GLU A 60 11.93 -0.39 -3.21
CA GLU A 60 12.64 -1.16 -2.19
C GLU A 60 13.66 -0.28 -1.47
N VAL A 61 13.65 -0.36 -0.15
CA VAL A 61 14.39 0.52 0.77
C VAL A 61 15.20 -0.37 1.71
N GLY A 62 16.49 -0.52 1.39
CA GLY A 62 17.48 -1.12 2.27
C GLY A 62 18.93 -0.90 1.81
N PRO A 63 19.91 -1.54 2.46
CA PRO A 63 19.76 -2.47 3.59
C PRO A 63 19.22 -1.79 4.85
N VAL A 64 18.36 -2.49 5.60
CA VAL A 64 17.72 -1.95 6.81
C VAL A 64 18.56 -2.29 8.04
N VAL A 65 19.27 -1.30 8.57
CA VAL A 65 20.01 -1.41 9.84
C VAL A 65 19.25 -0.71 10.96
N ALA A 66 19.52 -1.08 12.21
CA ALA A 66 18.90 -0.43 13.36
C ALA A 66 19.22 1.08 13.38
N GLY A 67 18.20 1.92 13.55
CA GLY A 67 18.31 3.38 13.54
C GLY A 67 17.07 4.07 12.98
N THR A 68 17.16 5.40 12.86
CA THR A 68 16.10 6.25 12.32
C THR A 68 16.45 6.71 10.91
N PHE A 69 15.47 6.69 10.01
CA PHE A 69 15.62 7.00 8.61
C PHE A 69 14.54 7.97 8.15
N THR A 70 14.92 8.88 7.27
CA THR A 70 14.01 9.77 6.57
C THR A 70 14.32 9.73 5.08
N PHE A 71 13.29 9.60 4.25
CA PHE A 71 13.40 9.74 2.80
C PHE A 71 12.15 10.39 2.22
N VAL A 72 12.23 10.76 0.94
CA VAL A 72 11.11 11.35 0.19
C VAL A 72 10.72 10.34 -0.87
N LEU A 73 9.47 9.89 -0.85
CA LEU A 73 8.86 9.09 -1.91
C LEU A 73 8.15 10.04 -2.88
N GLU A 74 8.55 10.02 -4.15
CA GLU A 74 7.92 10.81 -5.20
C GLU A 74 7.25 9.88 -6.21
N ALA A 75 6.06 10.24 -6.67
CA ALA A 75 5.31 9.44 -7.62
C ALA A 75 4.64 10.32 -8.66
N ASN A 76 4.57 9.82 -9.90
CA ASN A 76 3.76 10.45 -10.94
C ASN A 76 2.28 10.49 -10.51
N PRO A 77 1.50 11.49 -10.96
CA PRO A 77 0.06 11.50 -10.72
C PRO A 77 -0.60 10.25 -11.35
N PRO A 78 -1.79 9.84 -10.87
CA PRO A 78 -2.56 8.79 -11.51
C PRO A 78 -2.94 9.16 -12.95
N SER A 79 -3.06 8.16 -13.82
CA SER A 79 -3.56 8.34 -15.17
C SER A 79 -5.07 8.59 -15.15
N PRO A 80 -5.56 9.77 -15.61
CA PRO A 80 -6.99 10.07 -15.63
C PRO A 80 -7.79 9.12 -16.52
N GLU A 81 -7.18 8.58 -17.57
CA GLU A 81 -7.85 7.70 -18.54
C GLU A 81 -8.17 6.32 -17.95
N ALA A 82 -7.49 5.95 -16.86
CA ALA A 82 -7.72 4.70 -16.13
C ALA A 82 -8.66 4.87 -14.93
N ILE A 83 -9.30 6.03 -14.79
CA ILE A 83 -10.27 6.35 -13.73
C ILE A 83 -11.65 6.51 -14.39
N PRO A 84 -12.72 5.91 -13.83
CA PRO A 84 -14.09 6.19 -14.30
C PRO A 84 -14.40 7.69 -14.26
N ALA A 85 -15.11 8.21 -15.26
CA ALA A 85 -15.35 9.65 -15.38
C ALA A 85 -16.07 10.24 -14.15
N ASP A 86 -16.98 9.46 -13.56
CA ASP A 86 -17.75 9.84 -12.37
C ASP A 86 -16.90 9.85 -11.08
N ASP A 87 -15.74 9.18 -11.08
CA ASP A 87 -14.81 9.08 -9.94
C ASP A 87 -13.65 10.09 -10.02
N LEU A 88 -13.50 10.82 -11.13
CA LEU A 88 -12.43 11.82 -11.31
C LEU A 88 -12.61 13.06 -10.42
N VAL A 89 -13.85 13.45 -10.14
CA VAL A 89 -14.19 14.62 -9.33
C VAL A 89 -14.89 14.16 -8.06
N GLY A 90 -14.44 14.67 -6.92
CA GLY A 90 -14.94 14.27 -5.61
C GLY A 90 -13.86 13.62 -4.75
N VAL A 91 -14.28 12.77 -3.83
CA VAL A 91 -13.41 12.21 -2.79
C VAL A 91 -12.93 10.81 -3.17
N THR A 92 -11.62 10.58 -3.05
CA THR A 92 -10.98 9.28 -3.20
C THR A 92 -9.93 9.06 -2.10
N VAL A 93 -9.11 8.02 -2.21
CA VAL A 93 -8.10 7.61 -1.22
C VAL A 93 -6.74 7.37 -1.88
N LEU A 94 -5.68 7.81 -1.21
CA LEU A 94 -4.30 7.36 -1.43
C LEU A 94 -3.91 6.37 -0.32
N LEU A 95 -3.27 5.27 -0.70
CA LEU A 95 -2.77 4.25 0.23
C LEU A 95 -1.25 4.17 0.12
N LEU A 96 -0.54 4.52 1.19
CA LEU A 96 0.88 4.24 1.35
C LEU A 96 1.03 2.97 2.20
N THR A 97 1.56 1.91 1.61
CA THR A 97 1.80 0.64 2.29
C THR A 97 3.30 0.39 2.45
N CYS A 98 3.69 -0.24 3.56
CA CYS A 98 5.03 -0.78 3.74
C CYS A 98 4.95 -2.26 4.06
N SER A 99 5.76 -3.05 3.36
CA SER A 99 5.79 -4.51 3.43
C SER A 99 7.22 -4.99 3.69
N TYR A 100 7.33 -6.15 4.33
CA TYR A 100 8.58 -6.89 4.49
C TYR A 100 8.34 -8.33 4.02
N ARG A 101 9.14 -8.83 3.07
CA ARG A 101 8.95 -10.16 2.46
C ARG A 101 7.51 -10.39 1.97
N ASP A 102 7.00 -9.45 1.19
CA ASP A 102 5.62 -9.42 0.65
C ASP A 102 4.48 -9.41 1.70
N LYS A 103 4.81 -9.25 2.99
CA LYS A 103 3.83 -9.12 4.07
C LYS A 103 3.69 -7.67 4.47
N GLU A 104 2.55 -7.08 4.13
CA GLU A 104 2.18 -5.73 4.55
C GLU A 104 2.05 -5.69 6.07
N PHE A 105 2.77 -4.77 6.73
CA PHE A 105 2.68 -4.57 8.17
C PHE A 105 2.09 -3.22 8.55
N ILE A 106 2.07 -2.27 7.61
CA ILE A 106 1.42 -0.97 7.81
C ILE A 106 0.83 -0.42 6.52
N ARG A 107 -0.33 0.20 6.67
CA ARG A 107 -1.05 0.95 5.65
C ARG A 107 -1.46 2.30 6.21
N VAL A 108 -1.13 3.36 5.49
CA VAL A 108 -1.50 4.74 5.80
C VAL A 108 -2.38 5.25 4.67
N GLY A 109 -3.68 5.38 4.94
CA GLY A 109 -4.67 5.90 4.01
C GLY A 109 -4.91 7.39 4.21
N TYR A 110 -4.96 8.14 3.11
CA TYR A 110 -5.33 9.56 3.10
C TYR A 110 -6.57 9.76 2.24
N TYR A 111 -7.56 10.48 2.76
CA TYR A 111 -8.61 11.02 1.89
C TYR A 111 -8.04 12.10 1.00
N VAL A 112 -8.50 12.12 -0.24
CA VAL A 112 -8.09 13.06 -1.26
C VAL A 112 -9.35 13.65 -1.87
N SER A 113 -9.50 14.98 -1.85
CA SER A 113 -10.56 15.67 -2.59
C SER A 113 -10.01 16.22 -3.91
N ASN A 114 -10.64 15.87 -5.02
CA ASN A 114 -10.37 16.41 -6.34
C ASN A 114 -11.51 17.34 -6.73
N GLU A 115 -11.25 18.64 -6.76
CA GLU A 115 -12.28 19.66 -6.98
C GLU A 115 -11.81 20.71 -8.00
N TYR A 116 -12.76 21.35 -8.67
CA TYR A 116 -12.47 22.54 -9.46
C TYR A 116 -12.25 23.74 -8.55
N VAL A 117 -11.15 24.46 -8.75
CA VAL A 117 -10.92 25.73 -8.04
C VAL A 117 -11.92 26.80 -8.51
N ASP A 118 -12.23 26.79 -9.81
CA ASP A 118 -13.16 27.71 -10.45
C ASP A 118 -14.60 27.45 -9.98
N GLU A 119 -15.29 28.52 -9.58
CA GLU A 119 -16.65 28.45 -9.05
C GLU A 119 -17.69 28.10 -10.13
N GLU A 120 -17.53 28.59 -11.36
CA GLU A 120 -18.44 28.29 -12.47
C GLU A 120 -18.39 26.79 -12.81
N LEU A 121 -17.18 26.20 -12.81
CA LEU A 121 -16.99 24.77 -13.04
C LEU A 121 -17.50 23.91 -11.87
N ARG A 122 -17.55 24.43 -10.64
CA ARG A 122 -18.16 23.74 -9.49
C ARG A 122 -19.67 23.75 -9.57
N GLU A 123 -20.28 24.88 -9.92
CA GLU A 123 -21.74 25.01 -10.03
C GLU A 123 -22.29 24.30 -11.28
N ASN A 124 -21.51 24.30 -12.37
CA ASN A 124 -21.88 23.73 -13.66
C ASN A 124 -20.77 22.80 -14.17
N PRO A 125 -20.59 21.62 -13.56
CA PRO A 125 -19.54 20.69 -13.96
C PRO A 125 -19.76 20.21 -15.41
N PRO A 126 -18.72 20.19 -16.25
CA PRO A 126 -18.82 19.65 -17.60
C PRO A 126 -19.06 18.14 -17.56
N GLU A 127 -19.75 17.60 -18.57
CA GLU A 127 -19.98 16.15 -18.72
C GLU A 127 -18.68 15.35 -18.81
N VAL A 128 -17.65 15.93 -19.45
CA VAL A 128 -16.29 15.39 -19.46
C VAL A 128 -15.42 16.21 -18.50
N PRO A 129 -14.88 15.61 -17.42
CA PRO A 129 -14.05 16.32 -16.48
C PRO A 129 -12.81 16.97 -17.11
N ARG A 130 -12.51 18.21 -16.71
CA ARG A 130 -11.36 18.97 -17.18
C ARG A 130 -10.17 18.81 -16.23
N ILE A 131 -9.34 17.81 -16.48
CA ILE A 131 -8.22 17.43 -15.61
C ILE A 131 -7.26 18.60 -15.32
N ASP A 132 -7.02 19.46 -16.31
CA ASP A 132 -6.15 20.64 -16.19
C ASP A 132 -6.67 21.69 -15.21
N ARG A 133 -7.93 21.57 -14.76
CA ARG A 133 -8.60 22.47 -13.83
C ARG A 133 -8.88 21.85 -12.47
N LEU A 134 -8.54 20.58 -12.28
CA LEU A 134 -8.69 19.90 -11.01
C LEU A 134 -7.53 20.23 -10.07
N GLN A 135 -7.88 20.57 -8.84
CA GLN A 135 -6.97 20.65 -7.71
C GLN A 135 -7.23 19.47 -6.79
N ARG A 136 -6.14 18.80 -6.41
CA ARG A 136 -6.09 17.74 -5.43
C ARG A 136 -5.76 18.33 -4.05
N ASN A 137 -6.54 17.95 -3.05
CA ASN A 137 -6.28 18.23 -1.65
C ASN A 137 -6.25 16.93 -0.83
N ILE A 138 -5.08 16.57 -0.33
CA ILE A 138 -4.83 15.44 0.56
C ILE A 138 -5.15 15.88 1.99
N LEU A 139 -6.06 15.20 2.67
CA LEU A 139 -6.38 15.45 4.09
C LEU A 139 -5.29 14.86 4.99
N ALA A 140 -4.11 15.50 4.97
CA ALA A 140 -2.89 15.03 5.61
C ALA A 140 -2.98 14.97 7.14
N ASP A 141 -3.84 15.78 7.76
CA ASP A 141 -4.01 15.86 9.22
C ASP A 141 -4.83 14.69 9.81
N HIS A 142 -5.53 13.94 8.96
CA HIS A 142 -6.41 12.85 9.40
C HIS A 142 -6.10 11.51 8.69
N PRO A 143 -4.86 11.00 8.78
CA PRO A 143 -4.51 9.72 8.18
C PRO A 143 -5.24 8.56 8.86
N ARG A 144 -5.61 7.55 8.07
CA ARG A 144 -6.13 6.27 8.55
C ARG A 144 -4.99 5.26 8.58
N VAL A 145 -4.53 4.91 9.79
CA VAL A 145 -3.42 3.97 9.95
C VAL A 145 -3.94 2.60 10.37
N THR A 146 -3.63 1.59 9.56
CA THR A 146 -3.88 0.17 9.86
C THR A 146 -2.54 -0.55 10.00
N ARG A 147 -2.42 -1.41 11.01
CA ARG A 147 -1.19 -2.17 11.29
C ARG A 147 -1.52 -3.65 11.32
N TYR A 148 -0.63 -4.46 10.75
CA TYR A 148 -0.73 -5.92 10.74
C TYR A 148 0.50 -6.49 11.44
N ALA A 149 0.28 -7.50 12.28
CA ALA A 149 1.37 -8.24 12.90
C ALA A 149 1.97 -9.18 11.84
N ILE A 150 3.30 -9.09 11.65
CA ILE A 150 4.06 -9.97 10.76
C ILE A 150 5.26 -10.52 11.54
N PRO A 151 5.79 -11.70 11.17
CA PRO A 151 6.91 -12.33 11.87
C PRO A 151 8.26 -11.63 11.63
N PHE A 152 8.38 -10.72 10.67
CA PHE A 152 9.67 -10.15 10.23
C PHE A 152 10.72 -11.26 10.01
N ASP A 153 11.79 -11.30 10.81
CA ASP A 153 12.85 -12.31 10.76
C ASP A 153 12.66 -13.46 11.76
N GLU A 154 11.60 -13.42 12.56
CA GLU A 154 11.21 -14.54 13.40
C GLU A 154 10.62 -15.67 12.54
N PRO A 155 10.75 -16.94 12.97
CA PRO A 155 10.12 -18.05 12.26
C PRO A 155 8.60 -17.89 12.24
N GLU A 156 7.98 -18.13 11.09
CA GLU A 156 6.52 -18.13 10.99
C GLU A 156 5.91 -19.16 11.95
N PRO A 157 4.91 -18.77 12.76
CA PRO A 157 4.12 -19.76 13.48
C PRO A 157 3.46 -20.67 12.44
N ALA A 158 3.62 -21.98 12.61
CA ALA A 158 3.08 -22.97 11.67
C ALA A 158 1.58 -22.73 11.41
N GLU A 159 1.17 -22.75 10.14
CA GLU A 159 -0.24 -22.68 9.76
C GLU A 159 -1.02 -23.78 10.50
N GLY A 160 -1.98 -23.38 11.34
CA GLY A 160 -2.80 -24.29 12.15
C GLY A 160 -2.48 -24.34 13.65
N ALA A 161 -1.54 -23.52 14.16
CA ALA A 161 -1.40 -23.35 15.60
C ALA A 161 -2.61 -22.59 16.16
N GLN A 162 -3.60 -23.33 16.69
CA GLN A 162 -4.65 -22.74 17.52
C GLN A 162 -4.01 -22.08 18.75
N PRO A 163 -4.50 -20.91 19.20
CA PRO A 163 -4.03 -20.33 20.44
C PRO A 163 -4.20 -21.34 21.58
N MET A 164 -3.11 -21.66 22.28
CA MET A 164 -3.20 -22.38 23.54
C MET A 164 -3.79 -21.41 24.58
N ASP A 165 -4.94 -21.76 25.16
CA ASP A 165 -5.46 -21.05 26.32
C ASP A 165 -4.49 -21.19 27.51
N GLU A 166 -4.44 -20.17 28.38
CA GLU A 166 -3.50 -20.02 29.52
C GLU A 166 -3.52 -21.17 30.56
N ASP A 167 -4.42 -22.14 30.45
CA ASP A 167 -4.54 -23.29 31.36
C ASP A 167 -3.95 -24.61 30.84
N GLY A 168 -3.24 -24.59 29.68
CA GLY A 168 -2.43 -25.73 29.23
C GLY A 168 -3.21 -27.01 28.95
N GLN A 169 -4.49 -26.91 28.60
CA GLN A 169 -5.33 -28.07 28.25
C GLN A 169 -5.74 -28.01 26.79
N ALA A 170 -5.36 -29.04 26.04
CA ALA A 170 -5.86 -29.26 24.69
C ALA A 170 -7.40 -29.44 24.71
N PRO A 171 -8.16 -28.86 23.77
CA PRO A 171 -9.57 -29.17 23.66
C PRO A 171 -9.71 -30.64 23.30
N MET A 172 -10.41 -31.42 24.12
CA MET A 172 -10.74 -32.80 23.81
C MET A 172 -11.66 -32.82 22.58
N GLU A 173 -11.14 -33.28 21.44
CA GLU A 173 -11.97 -33.65 20.29
C GLU A 173 -12.92 -34.78 20.71
N GLN A 174 -14.22 -34.48 20.73
CA GLN A 174 -15.25 -35.50 20.81
C GLN A 174 -15.30 -36.22 19.47
N GLY A 175 -14.77 -37.44 19.47
CA GLY A 175 -14.76 -38.30 18.28
C GLY A 175 -16.17 -38.69 17.86
N ASP A 176 -16.42 -38.57 16.55
CA ASP A 176 -17.39 -39.40 15.87
C ASP A 176 -16.74 -39.98 14.61
N ALA A 177 -16.90 -41.28 14.42
CA ALA A 177 -16.19 -42.08 13.43
C ALA A 177 -16.93 -42.11 12.07
N MET A 178 -16.21 -41.73 10.99
CA MET A 178 -16.05 -42.32 9.63
C MET A 178 -17.28 -42.90 8.86
N PRO A 179 -17.25 -43.14 7.51
CA PRO A 179 -16.22 -42.86 6.48
C PRO A 179 -16.78 -42.19 5.20
N GLY A 180 -15.91 -41.68 4.33
CA GLY A 180 -16.33 -41.26 2.98
C GLY A 180 -15.19 -40.74 2.11
N ALA A 181 -14.46 -41.64 1.47
CA ALA A 181 -13.45 -41.30 0.48
C ALA A 181 -14.08 -40.65 -0.77
N VAL A 182 -13.50 -39.53 -1.21
CA VAL A 182 -13.55 -39.06 -2.60
C VAL A 182 -12.19 -38.48 -2.99
N PRO A 183 -11.72 -38.68 -4.24
CA PRO A 183 -10.30 -38.70 -4.57
C PRO A 183 -9.74 -37.31 -4.91
N ALA A 184 -8.43 -37.18 -4.70
CA ALA A 184 -7.62 -36.02 -5.06
C ALA A 184 -7.71 -35.70 -6.56
N LEU A 185 -8.08 -34.45 -6.89
CA LEU A 185 -7.90 -33.91 -8.23
C LEU A 185 -6.44 -33.49 -8.39
N HIS A 186 -5.72 -34.27 -9.19
CA HIS A 186 -4.44 -33.87 -9.77
C HIS A 186 -4.65 -32.61 -10.62
N TYR A 187 -3.96 -31.51 -10.28
CA TYR A 187 -3.72 -30.43 -11.23
C TYR A 187 -2.32 -30.64 -11.83
N GLU A 188 -2.26 -30.90 -13.14
CA GLU A 188 -1.02 -30.83 -13.89
C GLU A 188 -0.81 -29.38 -14.32
N ALA A 189 0.29 -28.77 -13.87
CA ALA A 189 0.75 -27.48 -14.36
C ALA A 189 1.43 -27.66 -15.73
N GLN A 190 0.91 -27.02 -16.77
CA GLN A 190 1.64 -26.80 -18.02
C GLN A 190 2.40 -25.46 -17.95
N PRO A 191 3.69 -25.41 -18.32
CA PRO A 191 4.46 -24.16 -18.33
C PRO A 191 4.13 -23.36 -19.60
N GLY A 192 3.38 -22.26 -19.42
CA GLY A 192 3.19 -21.23 -20.44
C GLY A 192 4.36 -20.23 -20.41
N ALA A 193 5.09 -20.13 -21.52
CA ALA A 193 6.17 -19.17 -21.72
C ALA A 193 5.62 -17.74 -21.81
N PHE A 194 6.09 -16.83 -20.95
CA PHE A 194 5.96 -15.39 -21.13
C PHE A 194 7.34 -14.75 -21.22
N GLY A 195 7.59 -14.15 -22.38
CA GLY A 195 8.81 -13.43 -22.70
C GLY A 195 8.97 -12.18 -21.86
N GLY A 196 10.21 -11.91 -21.46
CA GLY A 196 10.57 -10.76 -20.64
C GLY A 196 10.34 -9.43 -21.36
N GLN A 197 9.65 -8.51 -20.68
CA GLN A 197 9.81 -7.08 -20.88
C GLN A 197 10.81 -6.56 -19.83
N PRO A 198 11.72 -5.64 -20.20
CA PRO A 198 12.65 -5.04 -19.26
C PRO A 198 11.91 -4.12 -18.28
N ALA A 199 12.29 -4.20 -17.00
CA ALA A 199 11.82 -3.30 -15.95
C ALA A 199 12.25 -1.85 -16.23
N PRO A 200 11.42 -0.85 -15.86
CA PRO A 200 11.81 0.55 -15.93
C PRO A 200 12.98 0.87 -14.99
N PRO A 201 13.76 1.93 -15.26
CA PRO A 201 14.92 2.27 -14.44
C PRO A 201 14.49 2.66 -13.02
N GLN A 202 15.03 1.94 -12.03
CA GLN A 202 14.88 2.27 -10.61
C GLN A 202 15.51 3.64 -10.32
N GLN A 203 14.73 4.57 -9.77
CA GLN A 203 15.26 5.81 -9.22
C GLN A 203 15.98 5.50 -7.90
N VAL A 204 17.22 5.96 -7.78
CA VAL A 204 18.05 5.75 -6.59
C VAL A 204 17.68 6.81 -5.56
N TYR A 205 16.97 6.40 -4.51
CA TYR A 205 16.70 7.26 -3.36
C TYR A 205 17.97 7.40 -2.50
N GLN A 206 18.50 8.61 -2.38
CA GLN A 206 19.66 8.89 -1.51
C GLN A 206 19.22 9.07 -0.06
N TYR A 207 19.81 8.26 0.83
CA TYR A 207 19.62 8.37 2.27
C TYR A 207 20.47 9.49 2.88
N VAL A 208 19.90 10.19 3.86
CA VAL A 208 20.66 11.04 4.78
C VAL A 208 20.38 10.56 6.21
N PRO A 209 21.33 9.90 6.89
CA PRO A 209 21.18 9.54 8.29
C PRO A 209 21.15 10.82 9.14
N VAL A 210 20.18 10.93 10.05
CA VAL A 210 20.13 11.99 11.06
C VAL A 210 20.95 11.51 12.26
N GLN A 211 21.98 12.29 12.65
CA GLN A 211 22.82 12.00 13.82
C GLN A 211 22.14 12.42 15.13
#